data_AF-A0A1Q7XD01-F1
#
_entry.id   AF-A0A1Q7XD01-F1
#
_cell.length_a   1.000
_cell.length_b   1.000
_cell.length_c   1.000
_cell.angle_alpha   90.00
_cell.angle_beta   90.00
_cell.angle_gamma   90.00
#
_symmetry.space_group_name_H-M   'P 1'
#
loop_
_entity.id
_entity.type
_entity.pdbx_description
1 polymer ?
#
loop_
_entity_poly.entity_id
_entity_poly.type
_entity_poly.pdbx_seq_one_letter_code
_entity_poly.pdbx_strand_id
1 'polypeptide(L)'
;MAKKYLQIVDPIHDFITVYKHELDIIDTLVFQRLRRIRQLAGAHLVYPGAQHSRFEHSLGAMHIASQAATVLKEKKYLDSDDVANLRLAALLHDIGHGPFSHLFEEVLQKKKRISHEKIGEKLILESEIGDLIAKAGFDRGFVSRLAFGNSKYQFMNEIISGGLSADMMDYLLRDGYFTGAQHAKVDFMRIINSLDVHKKKLSLDRSALYSFESMMISRYQMFKAVYFHKTVRAAEVMLLKSMLLADNELQLTTNDIRKYILLTDEFVISKLVSLPQKNSDLKRARQLAIEYQERRLLKCVYEKVFTHPRMGRVNASELQSEISKKSKVDEAEVFIDISKTPSIPLSPTKKESQSIVLISKRGNGPKEAYELPISEIPLVSAISGFMDILRVYTRQQFRKNVEMAAQVILGENR
;
A
#
# COMPACT_ATOMS: atom_id res chain seq x y z
N MET A 1 21.07 30.65 -17.88
CA MET A 1 21.54 29.39 -17.26
C MET A 1 20.51 28.31 -17.53
N ALA A 2 20.90 27.16 -18.08
CA ALA A 2 19.95 26.06 -18.30
C ALA A 2 19.34 25.61 -16.97
N LYS A 3 18.02 25.36 -16.93
CA LYS A 3 17.35 24.88 -15.71
C LYS A 3 18.01 23.57 -15.27
N LYS A 4 18.48 23.51 -14.02
CA LYS A 4 19.10 22.31 -13.41
C LYS A 4 18.06 21.26 -12.97
N TYR A 5 16.78 21.53 -13.19
CA TYR A 5 15.65 20.70 -12.78
C TYR A 5 14.47 20.88 -13.76
N LEU A 6 13.60 19.88 -13.80
CA LEU A 6 12.30 19.91 -14.46
C LEU A 6 11.20 19.96 -13.38
N GLN A 7 10.05 20.54 -13.72
CA GLN A 7 8.86 20.51 -12.86
C GLN A 7 7.78 19.69 -13.56
N ILE A 8 7.24 18.71 -12.85
CA ILE A 8 6.09 17.90 -13.27
C ILE A 8 4.86 18.46 -12.55
N VAL A 9 3.80 18.73 -13.30
CA VAL A 9 2.52 19.16 -12.71
C VAL A 9 1.88 17.97 -11.99
N ASP A 10 1.42 18.18 -10.76
CA ASP A 10 0.77 17.16 -9.94
C ASP A 10 -0.48 17.75 -9.27
N PRO A 11 -1.63 17.06 -9.28
CA PRO A 11 -2.88 17.60 -8.73
C PRO A 11 -2.89 17.72 -7.20
N ILE A 12 -1.95 17.09 -6.49
CA ILE A 12 -1.87 17.11 -5.02
C ILE A 12 -0.86 18.16 -4.57
N HIS A 13 0.29 18.23 -5.26
CA HIS A 13 1.45 19.04 -4.85
C HIS A 13 1.71 20.25 -5.75
N ASP A 14 0.83 20.53 -6.70
CA ASP A 14 0.94 21.51 -7.79
C ASP A 14 2.13 21.25 -8.74
N PHE A 15 3.35 21.29 -8.22
CA PHE A 15 4.60 21.09 -8.97
C PHE A 15 5.60 20.22 -8.21
N ILE A 16 6.02 19.13 -8.83
CA ILE A 16 7.07 18.24 -8.33
C ILE A 16 8.37 18.53 -9.09
N THR A 17 9.38 19.02 -8.36
CA THR A 17 10.73 19.22 -8.89
C THR A 17 11.46 17.88 -9.00
N VAL A 18 11.99 17.59 -10.21
CA VAL A 18 12.85 16.44 -10.51
C VAL A 18 14.20 16.90 -11.05
N TYR A 19 15.28 16.31 -10.56
CA TYR A 19 16.65 16.57 -10.98
C TYR A 19 17.10 15.59 -12.07
N LYS A 20 18.21 15.90 -12.76
CA LYS A 20 18.67 15.11 -13.92
C LYS A 20 18.84 13.61 -13.62
N HIS A 21 19.44 13.26 -12.48
CA HIS A 21 19.66 11.86 -12.11
C HIS A 21 18.37 11.10 -11.79
N GLU A 22 17.35 11.80 -11.27
CA GLU A 22 16.02 11.23 -11.05
C GLU A 22 15.27 11.11 -12.38
N LEU A 23 15.38 12.11 -13.27
CA LEU A 23 14.76 12.08 -14.59
C LEU A 23 15.28 10.91 -15.42
N ASP A 24 16.59 10.65 -15.40
CA ASP A 24 17.18 9.51 -16.08
C ASP A 24 16.58 8.17 -15.61
N ILE A 25 16.23 8.06 -14.33
CA ILE A 25 15.53 6.91 -13.73
C ILE A 25 14.06 6.89 -14.15
N ILE A 26 13.37 8.04 -14.06
CA ILE A 26 11.96 8.20 -14.38
C ILE A 26 11.68 7.81 -15.83
N ASP A 27 12.59 8.12 -16.75
CA ASP A 27 12.45 7.87 -18.18
C ASP A 27 12.76 6.41 -18.60
N THR A 28 13.14 5.54 -17.65
CA THR A 28 13.35 4.11 -17.92
C THR A 28 12.04 3.34 -18.12
N LEU A 29 12.09 2.23 -18.86
CA LEU A 29 10.96 1.32 -18.97
C LEU A 29 10.55 0.77 -17.59
N VAL A 30 11.54 0.50 -16.73
CA VAL A 30 11.35 -0.06 -15.40
C VAL A 30 10.46 0.84 -14.54
N PHE A 31 10.68 2.16 -14.58
CA PHE A 31 9.90 3.14 -13.83
C PHE A 31 8.60 3.53 -14.56
N GLN A 32 8.65 3.77 -15.86
CA GLN A 32 7.47 4.14 -16.66
C GLN A 32 6.37 3.08 -16.62
N ARG A 33 6.69 1.80 -16.34
CA ARG A 33 5.67 0.76 -16.16
C ARG A 33 4.67 1.07 -15.04
N LEU A 34 5.08 1.83 -14.01
CA LEU A 34 4.22 2.18 -12.88
C LEU A 34 2.98 2.97 -13.32
N ARG A 35 3.02 3.65 -14.49
CA ARG A 35 1.85 4.32 -15.09
C ARG A 35 0.69 3.38 -15.41
N ARG A 36 1.00 2.10 -15.55
CA ARG A 36 0.06 1.02 -15.95
C ARG A 36 -0.26 0.09 -14.77
N ILE A 37 0.05 0.54 -13.55
CA ILE A 37 -0.26 -0.16 -12.31
C ILE A 37 -1.06 0.80 -11.43
N ARG A 38 -2.37 0.56 -11.31
CA ARG A 38 -3.25 1.41 -10.50
C ARG A 38 -2.88 1.31 -9.03
N GLN A 39 -2.82 2.46 -8.35
CA GLN A 39 -2.53 2.53 -6.91
C GLN A 39 -3.53 1.67 -6.12
N LEU A 40 -4.82 1.83 -6.41
CA LEU A 40 -5.92 1.20 -5.67
C LEU A 40 -6.58 0.03 -6.40
N ALA A 41 -5.85 -0.67 -7.27
CA ALA A 41 -6.30 -1.89 -7.93
C ALA A 41 -7.77 -1.83 -8.43
N GLY A 42 -8.68 -2.59 -7.82
CA GLY A 42 -10.09 -2.69 -8.20
C GLY A 42 -10.98 -1.52 -7.72
N ALA A 43 -10.45 -0.55 -6.96
CA ALA A 43 -11.24 0.53 -6.37
C ALA A 43 -11.96 1.40 -7.40
N HIS A 44 -11.42 1.52 -8.62
CA HIS A 44 -12.06 2.24 -9.72
C HIS A 44 -13.43 1.68 -10.11
N LEU A 45 -13.72 0.41 -9.78
CA LEU A 45 -15.04 -0.21 -9.94
C LEU A 45 -16.06 0.22 -8.88
N VAL A 46 -15.69 1.10 -7.95
CA VAL A 46 -16.60 1.72 -6.97
C VAL A 46 -16.44 3.24 -7.00
N TYR A 47 -15.20 3.72 -7.08
CA TYR A 47 -14.81 5.12 -7.15
C TYR A 47 -14.23 5.40 -8.54
N PRO A 48 -15.03 5.79 -9.55
CA PRO A 48 -14.55 5.88 -10.94
C PRO A 48 -13.34 6.81 -11.14
N GLY A 49 -13.12 7.78 -10.26
CA GLY A 49 -11.96 8.67 -10.26
C GLY A 49 -10.66 8.04 -9.75
N ALA A 50 -10.71 6.91 -9.04
CA ALA A 50 -9.55 6.18 -8.49
C ALA A 50 -8.75 5.42 -9.56
N GLN A 51 -8.35 6.14 -10.62
CA GLN A 51 -7.59 5.65 -11.77
C GLN A 51 -6.10 5.98 -11.67
N HIS A 52 -5.70 6.72 -10.64
CA HIS A 52 -4.31 7.09 -10.42
C HIS A 52 -3.42 5.87 -10.23
N SER A 53 -2.19 6.01 -10.67
CA SER A 53 -1.19 4.96 -10.74
C SER A 53 -0.09 5.12 -9.69
N ARG A 54 0.72 4.08 -9.53
CA ARG A 54 1.91 4.12 -8.67
C ARG A 54 2.95 5.12 -9.14
N PHE A 55 2.91 5.55 -10.40
CA PHE A 55 3.87 6.50 -10.95
C PHE A 55 3.76 7.88 -10.27
N GLU A 56 2.57 8.48 -10.28
CA GLU A 56 2.35 9.78 -9.65
C GLU A 56 2.46 9.73 -8.13
N HIS A 57 2.08 8.60 -7.51
CA HIS A 57 2.31 8.38 -6.08
C HIS A 57 3.81 8.37 -5.74
N SER A 58 4.63 7.65 -6.51
CA SER A 58 6.08 7.60 -6.31
C SER A 58 6.73 8.99 -6.44
N LEU A 59 6.28 9.79 -7.41
CA LEU A 59 6.71 11.18 -7.56
C LEU A 59 6.31 12.05 -6.35
N GLY A 60 5.07 11.90 -5.89
CA GLY A 60 4.56 12.64 -4.74
C GLY A 60 5.24 12.26 -3.42
N ALA A 61 5.46 10.97 -3.17
CA ALA A 61 6.23 10.49 -2.03
C ALA A 61 7.68 11.05 -2.06
N MET A 62 8.33 11.08 -3.23
CA MET A 62 9.64 11.73 -3.40
C MET A 62 9.58 13.23 -3.08
N HIS A 63 8.53 13.92 -3.51
CA HIS A 63 8.34 15.34 -3.23
C HIS A 63 8.25 15.61 -1.72
N ILE A 64 7.37 14.89 -1.03
CA ILE A 64 7.18 15.03 0.42
C ILE A 64 8.47 14.65 1.19
N ALA A 65 9.14 13.56 0.79
CA ALA A 65 10.41 13.15 1.38
C ALA A 65 11.50 14.22 1.21
N SER A 66 11.53 14.90 0.07
CA SER A 66 12.45 16.01 -0.17
C SER A 66 12.21 17.19 0.77
N GLN A 67 10.95 17.51 1.07
CA GLN A 67 10.62 18.58 2.00
C GLN A 67 11.03 18.21 3.43
N ALA A 68 10.71 17.00 3.87
CA ALA A 68 11.16 16.47 5.17
C ALA A 68 12.69 16.48 5.30
N ALA A 69 13.39 16.02 4.26
CA ALA A 69 14.85 16.01 4.24
C ALA A 69 15.45 17.43 4.28
N THR A 70 14.79 18.41 3.66
CA THR A 70 15.22 19.83 3.68
C THR A 70 15.13 20.41 5.10
N VAL A 71 14.01 20.19 5.79
CA VAL A 71 13.83 20.62 7.20
C VAL A 71 14.91 20.00 8.10
N LEU A 72 15.20 18.71 7.93
CA LEU A 72 16.21 18.03 8.74
C LEU A 72 17.64 18.45 8.38
N LYS A 73 17.90 18.82 7.11
CA LYS A 73 19.17 19.40 6.68
C LYS A 73 19.40 20.78 7.30
N GLU A 74 18.39 21.64 7.35
CA GLU A 74 18.47 22.94 8.03
C GLU A 74 18.79 22.79 9.53
N LYS A 75 18.25 21.72 10.14
CA LYS A 75 18.56 21.32 11.52
C LYS A 75 19.91 20.58 11.67
N LYS A 76 20.68 20.44 10.59
CA LYS A 76 22.01 19.81 10.54
C LYS A 76 22.02 18.30 10.86
N TYR A 77 20.89 17.62 10.68
CA TYR A 77 20.81 16.16 10.80
C TYR A 77 21.18 15.42 9.51
N LEU A 78 21.00 16.10 8.37
CA LEU A 78 21.26 15.56 7.02
C LEU A 78 22.17 16.52 6.24
N ASP A 79 22.93 15.99 5.30
CA ASP A 79 23.64 16.78 4.30
C ASP A 79 22.94 16.76 2.93
N SER A 80 23.60 17.29 1.88
CA SER A 80 23.02 17.31 0.52
C SER A 80 22.92 15.92 -0.11
N ASP A 81 23.87 15.03 0.19
CA ASP A 81 23.92 13.69 -0.38
C ASP A 81 22.85 12.81 0.28
N ASP A 82 22.63 12.97 1.59
CA ASP A 82 21.53 12.34 2.30
C ASP A 82 20.16 12.74 1.72
N VAL A 83 19.96 14.02 1.40
CA VAL A 83 18.72 14.50 0.75
C VAL A 83 18.53 13.81 -0.59
N ALA A 84 19.57 13.71 -1.42
CA ALA A 84 19.48 13.04 -2.71
C ALA A 84 19.22 11.52 -2.57
N ASN A 85 19.87 10.84 -1.61
CA ASN A 85 19.62 9.44 -1.31
C ASN A 85 18.18 9.19 -0.83
N LEU A 86 17.62 10.07 0.02
CA LEU A 86 16.23 9.99 0.47
C LEU A 86 15.25 10.20 -0.68
N ARG A 87 15.52 11.14 -1.58
CA ARG A 87 14.70 11.36 -2.78
C ARG A 87 14.70 10.14 -3.70
N LEU A 88 15.89 9.59 -4.01
CA LEU A 88 16.00 8.36 -4.79
C LEU A 88 15.29 7.18 -4.13
N ALA A 89 15.44 7.02 -2.80
CA ALA A 89 14.77 5.97 -2.05
C ALA A 89 13.24 6.12 -2.07
N ALA A 90 12.73 7.33 -1.84
CA ALA A 90 11.30 7.63 -1.88
C ALA A 90 10.71 7.45 -3.29
N LEU A 91 11.44 7.85 -4.33
CA LEU A 91 11.04 7.62 -5.72
C LEU A 91 10.90 6.12 -6.03
N LEU A 92 11.76 5.28 -5.44
CA LEU A 92 11.87 3.86 -5.77
C LEU A 92 11.18 2.93 -4.77
N HIS A 93 10.61 3.43 -3.68
CA HIS A 93 10.03 2.60 -2.61
C HIS A 93 8.93 1.65 -3.12
N ASP A 94 8.25 2.05 -4.19
CA ASP A 94 7.13 1.32 -4.79
C ASP A 94 7.49 0.63 -6.11
N ILE A 95 8.75 0.71 -6.55
CA ILE A 95 9.19 0.16 -7.85
C ILE A 95 9.03 -1.36 -7.94
N GLY A 96 8.85 -2.05 -6.81
CA GLY A 96 8.65 -3.50 -6.75
C GLY A 96 7.24 -3.96 -7.07
N HIS A 97 6.25 -3.06 -7.07
CA HIS A 97 4.86 -3.47 -7.27
C HIS A 97 4.59 -4.06 -8.65
N GLY A 98 3.73 -5.08 -8.64
CA GLY A 98 3.20 -5.74 -9.81
C GLY A 98 1.78 -5.25 -10.14
N PRO A 99 1.12 -5.87 -11.14
CA PRO A 99 -0.22 -5.50 -11.58
C PRO A 99 -1.21 -5.59 -10.41
N PHE A 100 -2.17 -4.68 -10.32
CA PHE A 100 -3.15 -4.65 -9.22
C PHE A 100 -2.53 -4.54 -7.82
N SER A 101 -1.34 -3.97 -7.70
CA SER A 101 -0.85 -3.45 -6.42
C SER A 101 -0.75 -4.53 -5.33
N HIS A 102 -1.26 -4.28 -4.12
CA HIS A 102 -1.20 -5.26 -3.02
C HIS A 102 -1.97 -6.55 -3.31
N LEU A 103 -2.91 -6.55 -4.25
CA LEU A 103 -3.63 -7.77 -4.63
C LEU A 103 -2.68 -8.82 -5.22
N PHE A 104 -1.70 -8.38 -6.01
CA PHE A 104 -0.73 -9.28 -6.62
C PHE A 104 0.37 -9.72 -5.66
N GLU A 105 0.66 -8.91 -4.64
CA GLU A 105 1.49 -9.35 -3.54
C GLU A 105 0.90 -10.57 -2.82
N GLU A 106 -0.43 -10.67 -2.69
CA GLU A 106 -1.06 -11.89 -2.15
C GLU A 106 -0.80 -13.12 -3.05
N VAL A 107 -0.78 -12.94 -4.38
CA VAL A 107 -0.45 -14.00 -5.34
C VAL A 107 1.01 -14.45 -5.15
N LEU A 108 1.94 -13.49 -5.11
CA LEU A 108 3.37 -13.74 -4.90
C LEU A 108 3.64 -14.41 -3.55
N GLN A 109 2.98 -13.96 -2.48
CA GLN A 109 3.09 -14.57 -1.15
C GLN A 109 2.59 -16.02 -1.14
N LYS A 110 1.39 -16.27 -1.69
CA LYS A 110 0.80 -17.62 -1.72
C LYS A 110 1.61 -18.62 -2.55
N LYS A 111 2.23 -18.17 -3.64
CA LYS A 111 2.94 -19.05 -4.60
C LYS A 111 4.45 -19.15 -4.36
N LYS A 112 5.09 -18.06 -3.95
CA LYS A 112 6.56 -17.94 -3.86
C LYS A 112 7.07 -17.41 -2.52
N ARG A 113 6.20 -16.91 -1.64
CA ARG A 113 6.59 -16.23 -0.38
C ARG A 113 7.50 -15.03 -0.59
N ILE A 114 7.26 -14.28 -1.67
CA ILE A 114 8.02 -13.09 -2.05
C ILE A 114 7.14 -11.85 -1.86
N SER A 115 7.71 -10.76 -1.33
CA SER A 115 7.07 -9.44 -1.23
C SER A 115 7.42 -8.55 -2.42
N HIS A 116 6.63 -7.49 -2.62
CA HIS A 116 6.95 -6.46 -3.61
C HIS A 116 8.31 -5.79 -3.30
N GLU A 117 8.62 -5.54 -2.02
CA GLU A 117 9.92 -4.99 -1.59
C GLU A 117 11.10 -5.82 -2.11
N LYS A 118 11.02 -7.15 -2.02
CA LYS A 118 12.12 -8.01 -2.46
C LYS A 118 12.32 -7.96 -3.97
N ILE A 119 11.24 -7.74 -4.72
CA ILE A 119 11.30 -7.51 -6.16
C ILE A 119 11.87 -6.11 -6.44
N GLY A 120 11.48 -5.11 -5.66
CA GLY A 120 12.04 -3.77 -5.70
C GLY A 120 13.54 -3.76 -5.48
N GLU A 121 14.06 -4.49 -4.48
CA GLU A 121 15.49 -4.67 -4.24
C GLU A 121 16.20 -5.21 -5.49
N LYS A 122 15.66 -6.27 -6.10
CA LYS A 122 16.22 -6.84 -7.33
C LYS A 122 16.21 -5.85 -8.47
N LEU A 123 15.12 -5.10 -8.65
CA LEU A 123 15.03 -4.08 -9.71
C LEU A 123 16.07 -2.97 -9.51
N ILE A 124 16.26 -2.48 -8.29
CA ILE A 124 17.26 -1.44 -8.00
C ILE A 124 18.69 -1.98 -8.19
N LEU A 125 18.95 -3.23 -7.83
CA LEU A 125 20.30 -3.79 -7.84
C LEU A 125 20.72 -4.35 -9.21
N GLU A 126 19.80 -5.00 -9.93
CA GLU A 126 20.09 -5.87 -11.08
C GLU A 126 19.59 -5.30 -12.43
N SER A 127 18.91 -4.15 -12.45
CA SER A 127 18.46 -3.49 -13.68
C SER A 127 19.22 -2.19 -13.99
N GLU A 128 18.89 -1.55 -15.11
CA GLU A 128 19.44 -0.24 -15.52
C GLU A 128 19.29 0.83 -14.44
N ILE A 129 18.31 0.70 -13.54
CA ILE A 129 18.12 1.60 -12.39
C ILE A 129 19.40 1.69 -11.54
N GLY A 130 20.00 0.55 -11.21
CA GLY A 130 21.21 0.51 -10.40
C GLY A 130 22.39 1.16 -11.08
N ASP A 131 22.50 1.01 -12.39
CA ASP A 131 23.56 1.61 -13.20
C ASP A 131 23.42 3.13 -13.29
N LEU A 132 22.18 3.62 -13.40
CA LEU A 132 21.89 5.05 -13.37
C LEU A 132 22.16 5.68 -12.00
N ILE A 133 21.80 5.00 -10.91
CA ILE A 133 22.13 5.44 -9.54
C ILE A 133 23.65 5.55 -9.36
N ALA A 134 24.40 4.52 -9.79
CA ALA A 134 25.86 4.52 -9.71
C ALA A 134 26.49 5.60 -10.59
N LYS A 135 25.99 5.80 -11.82
CA LYS A 135 26.43 6.87 -12.73
C LYS A 135 26.22 8.26 -12.15
N ALA A 136 25.18 8.45 -11.35
CA ALA A 136 24.90 9.69 -10.64
C ALA A 136 25.77 9.90 -9.38
N GLY A 137 26.63 8.92 -9.03
CA GLY A 137 27.54 9.00 -7.88
C GLY A 137 26.97 8.45 -6.57
N PHE A 138 25.84 7.75 -6.59
CA PHE A 138 25.19 7.20 -5.40
C PHE A 138 25.39 5.68 -5.28
N ASP A 139 25.35 5.15 -4.06
CA ASP A 139 25.41 3.70 -3.82
C ASP A 139 24.03 3.06 -4.01
N ARG A 140 23.85 2.25 -5.07
CA ARG A 140 22.60 1.52 -5.34
C ARG A 140 22.17 0.62 -4.18
N GLY A 141 23.14 0.04 -3.45
CA GLY A 141 22.86 -0.79 -2.29
C GLY A 141 22.26 0.02 -1.14
N PHE A 142 22.77 1.21 -0.90
CA PHE A 142 22.28 2.12 0.13
C PHE A 142 20.90 2.66 -0.20
N VAL A 143 20.69 3.13 -1.44
CA VAL A 143 19.37 3.57 -1.91
C VAL A 143 18.34 2.44 -1.77
N SER A 144 18.69 1.21 -2.19
CA SER A 144 17.81 0.05 -2.01
C SER A 144 17.49 -0.23 -0.54
N ARG A 145 18.49 -0.20 0.35
CA ARG A 145 18.25 -0.40 1.79
C ARG A 145 17.38 0.70 2.39
N LEU A 146 17.54 1.95 1.98
CA LEU A 146 16.69 3.05 2.43
C LEU A 146 15.25 2.89 1.95
N ALA A 147 15.06 2.59 0.66
CA ALA A 147 13.73 2.46 0.03
C ALA A 147 12.84 1.42 0.75
N PHE A 148 13.44 0.36 1.29
CA PHE A 148 12.73 -0.73 1.97
C PHE A 148 13.01 -0.79 3.48
N GLY A 149 13.48 0.31 4.08
CA GLY A 149 13.61 0.42 5.54
C GLY A 149 14.69 -0.44 6.21
N ASN A 150 15.63 -0.97 5.43
CA ASN A 150 16.72 -1.87 5.84
C ASN A 150 18.07 -1.16 6.04
N SER A 151 18.10 0.19 6.03
CA SER A 151 19.33 0.94 6.28
C SER A 151 19.68 1.01 7.77
N LYS A 152 20.94 1.30 8.10
CA LYS A 152 21.38 1.53 9.49
C LYS A 152 20.88 2.86 10.09
N TYR A 153 20.30 3.75 9.27
CA TYR A 153 19.84 5.07 9.68
C TYR A 153 18.34 5.07 9.91
N GLN A 154 17.94 4.79 11.15
CA GLN A 154 16.54 4.56 11.51
C GLN A 154 15.62 5.75 11.15
N PHE A 155 15.98 6.98 11.52
CA PHE A 155 15.14 8.13 11.20
C PHE A 155 14.99 8.38 9.68
N MET A 156 15.99 8.02 8.87
CA MET A 156 15.89 8.11 7.40
C MET A 156 14.93 7.05 6.86
N ASN A 157 14.96 5.83 7.41
CA ASN A 157 13.99 4.79 7.08
C ASN A 157 12.56 5.26 7.42
N GLU A 158 12.39 5.95 8.56
CA GLU A 158 11.10 6.45 9.05
C GLU A 158 10.49 7.57 8.19
N ILE A 159 11.34 8.32 7.45
CA ILE A 159 10.88 9.30 6.46
C ILE A 159 10.23 8.59 5.25
N ILE A 160 10.72 7.40 4.87
CA ILE A 160 10.20 6.66 3.72
C ILE A 160 9.01 5.78 4.12
N SER A 161 9.11 5.08 5.25
CA SER A 161 8.11 4.13 5.73
C SER A 161 7.84 4.29 7.22
N GLY A 162 6.58 4.32 7.65
CA GLY A 162 6.23 4.47 9.06
C GLY A 162 5.10 5.44 9.32
N GLY A 163 4.85 5.74 10.61
CA GLY A 163 3.76 6.62 11.04
C GLY A 163 3.94 8.10 10.69
N LEU A 164 5.13 8.53 10.26
CA LEU A 164 5.43 9.91 9.85
C LEU A 164 6.01 9.95 8.43
N SER A 165 5.78 8.91 7.63
CA SER A 165 6.44 8.77 6.33
C SER A 165 5.81 9.60 5.23
N ALA A 166 6.65 9.93 4.24
CA ALA A 166 6.27 10.59 3.02
C ALA A 166 5.33 9.74 2.15
N ASP A 167 5.53 8.43 2.11
CA ASP A 167 4.62 7.46 1.49
C ASP A 167 3.18 7.65 2.02
N MET A 168 3.02 7.63 3.35
CA MET A 168 1.71 7.74 3.96
C MET A 168 1.04 9.09 3.75
N MET A 169 1.82 10.17 3.86
CA MET A 169 1.29 11.51 3.61
C MET A 169 0.81 11.64 2.17
N ASP A 170 1.55 11.11 1.17
CA ASP A 170 1.13 11.19 -0.22
C ASP A 170 -0.09 10.32 -0.50
N TYR A 171 -0.07 9.02 -0.15
CA TYR A 171 -1.19 8.15 -0.53
C TYR A 171 -2.49 8.60 0.11
N LEU A 172 -2.48 9.08 1.37
CA LEU A 172 -3.70 9.54 2.02
C LEU A 172 -4.31 10.73 1.27
N LEU A 173 -3.51 11.73 0.94
CA LEU A 173 -3.97 12.91 0.20
C LEU A 173 -4.43 12.54 -1.21
N ARG A 174 -3.61 11.76 -1.92
CA ARG A 174 -3.84 11.37 -3.31
C ARG A 174 -5.06 10.47 -3.44
N ASP A 175 -5.15 9.43 -2.62
CA ASP A 175 -6.29 8.53 -2.62
C ASP A 175 -7.58 9.27 -2.24
N GLY A 176 -7.53 10.16 -1.24
CA GLY A 176 -8.66 11.01 -0.87
C GLY A 176 -9.15 11.87 -2.03
N TYR A 177 -8.23 12.52 -2.73
CA TYR A 177 -8.53 13.35 -3.90
C TYR A 177 -9.19 12.56 -5.03
N PHE A 178 -8.55 11.47 -5.49
CA PHE A 178 -9.04 10.70 -6.64
C PHE A 178 -10.28 9.85 -6.35
N THR A 179 -10.49 9.45 -5.08
CA THR A 179 -11.72 8.74 -4.69
C THR A 179 -12.88 9.69 -4.37
N GLY A 180 -12.59 10.96 -4.13
CA GLY A 180 -13.56 11.93 -3.59
C GLY A 180 -13.89 11.70 -2.10
N ALA A 181 -13.14 10.82 -1.42
CA ALA A 181 -13.34 10.56 0.01
C ALA A 181 -12.84 11.75 0.84
N GLN A 182 -13.76 12.59 1.30
CA GLN A 182 -13.46 13.79 2.10
C GLN A 182 -12.83 13.48 3.48
N HIS A 183 -12.73 12.20 3.84
CA HIS A 183 -12.12 11.69 5.05
C HIS A 183 -10.59 11.78 5.06
N ALA A 184 -9.96 11.85 3.89
CA ALA A 184 -8.50 11.90 3.78
C ALA A 184 -8.00 13.35 3.84
N LYS A 185 -7.82 13.88 5.05
CA LYS A 185 -7.27 15.23 5.27
C LYS A 185 -6.00 15.13 6.08
N VAL A 186 -4.87 15.48 5.46
CA VAL A 186 -3.55 15.44 6.10
C VAL A 186 -2.91 16.81 6.00
N ASP A 187 -2.67 17.47 7.13
CA ASP A 187 -1.82 18.66 7.20
C ASP A 187 -0.35 18.22 7.26
N PHE A 188 0.14 17.72 6.12
CA PHE A 188 1.47 17.13 6.03
C PHE A 188 2.57 18.19 6.23
N MET A 189 2.33 19.44 5.81
CA MET A 189 3.26 20.56 6.00
C MET A 189 3.48 20.84 7.49
N ARG A 190 2.41 20.81 8.30
CA ARG A 190 2.54 20.98 9.75
C ARG A 190 3.36 19.85 10.37
N ILE A 191 3.18 18.61 9.91
CA ILE A 191 3.97 17.47 10.39
C ILE A 191 5.44 17.64 10.00
N ILE A 192 5.72 17.89 8.71
CA ILE A 192 7.08 18.02 8.15
C ILE A 192 7.89 19.10 8.85
N ASN A 193 7.32 20.30 9.00
CA ASN A 193 8.02 21.42 9.62
C ASN A 193 8.29 21.18 11.12
N SER A 194 7.56 20.25 11.72
CA SER A 194 7.71 19.83 13.12
C SER A 194 8.58 18.58 13.30
N LEU A 195 9.13 17.99 12.23
CA LEU A 195 10.02 16.83 12.32
C LEU A 195 11.37 17.20 12.92
N ASP A 196 11.92 16.33 13.75
CA ASP A 196 13.22 16.47 14.40
C ASP A 196 13.83 15.09 14.63
N VAL A 197 15.06 15.00 15.17
CA VAL A 197 15.70 13.70 15.43
C VAL A 197 16.17 13.60 16.88
N HIS A 198 15.74 12.52 17.55
CA HIS A 198 16.17 12.18 18.89
C HIS A 198 16.65 10.73 18.96
N LYS A 199 17.87 10.50 19.45
CA LYS A 199 18.49 9.16 19.57
C LYS A 199 18.36 8.32 18.28
N LYS A 200 18.63 8.96 17.13
CA LYS A 200 18.55 8.37 15.77
C LYS A 200 17.14 7.97 15.31
N LYS A 201 16.08 8.31 16.05
CA LYS A 201 14.68 8.15 15.64
C LYS A 201 14.10 9.48 15.19
N LEU A 202 13.19 9.42 14.23
CA LEU A 202 12.36 10.54 13.83
C LEU A 202 11.42 10.90 14.99
N SER A 203 11.28 12.19 15.23
CA SER A 203 10.50 12.73 16.34
C SER A 203 9.68 13.92 15.86
N LEU A 204 8.63 14.24 16.61
CA LEU A 204 7.68 15.28 16.26
C LEU A 204 7.64 16.33 17.37
N ASP A 205 7.65 17.61 17.01
CA ASP A 205 7.37 18.66 17.99
C ASP A 205 5.97 18.44 18.61
N ARG A 206 5.87 18.50 19.94
CA ARG A 206 4.64 18.26 20.69
C ARG A 206 3.48 19.11 20.19
N SER A 207 3.75 20.32 19.72
CA SER A 207 2.72 21.22 19.19
C SER A 207 2.10 20.73 17.88
N ALA A 208 2.67 19.74 17.19
CA ALA A 208 2.11 19.13 15.97
C ALA A 208 1.42 17.77 16.22
N LEU A 209 1.28 17.35 17.49
CA LEU A 209 0.63 16.08 17.83
C LEU A 209 -0.78 15.98 17.24
N TYR A 210 -1.56 17.06 17.24
CA TYR A 210 -2.92 17.06 16.67
C TYR A 210 -2.94 16.75 15.17
N SER A 211 -1.92 17.15 14.41
CA SER A 211 -1.82 16.84 12.97
C SER A 211 -1.54 15.36 12.77
N PHE A 212 -0.71 14.76 13.62
CA PHE A 212 -0.50 13.31 13.64
C PHE A 212 -1.80 12.57 13.99
N GLU A 213 -2.54 13.00 15.01
CA GLU A 213 -3.85 12.41 15.37
C GLU A 213 -4.84 12.47 14.20
N SER A 214 -4.94 13.64 13.54
CA SER A 214 -5.80 13.84 12.38
C SER A 214 -5.41 12.93 11.20
N MET A 215 -4.11 12.73 10.96
CA MET A 215 -3.61 11.80 9.95
C MET A 215 -3.96 10.34 10.29
N MET A 216 -3.84 9.92 11.55
CA MET A 216 -4.22 8.57 11.99
C MET A 216 -5.72 8.31 11.83
N ILE A 217 -6.55 9.30 12.18
CA ILE A 217 -8.00 9.23 11.95
C ILE A 217 -8.32 9.13 10.46
N SER A 218 -7.68 9.97 9.63
CA SER A 218 -7.85 9.96 8.17
C SER A 218 -7.51 8.58 7.59
N ARG A 219 -6.39 7.99 8.01
CA ARG A 219 -5.99 6.64 7.61
C ARG A 219 -7.05 5.61 8.00
N TYR A 220 -7.47 5.60 9.26
CA TYR A 220 -8.50 4.66 9.72
C TYR A 220 -9.79 4.77 8.89
N GLN A 221 -10.24 5.99 8.62
CA GLN A 221 -11.43 6.24 7.81
C GLN A 221 -11.23 5.79 6.35
N MET A 222 -10.08 6.03 5.75
CA MET A 222 -9.76 5.58 4.39
C MET A 222 -9.76 4.06 4.26
N PHE A 223 -9.20 3.34 5.24
CA PHE A 223 -9.27 1.88 5.27
C PHE A 223 -10.72 1.38 5.32
N LYS A 224 -11.54 1.96 6.19
CA LYS A 224 -12.94 1.55 6.32
C LYS A 224 -13.78 1.92 5.10
N ALA A 225 -13.61 3.13 4.59
CA ALA A 225 -14.47 3.70 3.57
C ALA A 225 -14.08 3.25 2.16
N VAL A 226 -12.78 3.17 1.85
CA VAL A 226 -12.26 2.95 0.50
C VAL A 226 -11.61 1.58 0.38
N TYR A 227 -10.50 1.34 1.08
CA TYR A 227 -9.66 0.17 0.83
C TYR A 227 -10.36 -1.15 1.17
N PHE A 228 -11.13 -1.17 2.27
CA PHE A 228 -11.95 -2.31 2.64
C PHE A 228 -13.42 -2.16 2.26
N HIS A 229 -13.76 -1.29 1.30
CA HIS A 229 -15.13 -1.22 0.82
C HIS A 229 -15.56 -2.58 0.26
N LYS A 230 -16.68 -3.12 0.75
CA LYS A 230 -17.14 -4.48 0.43
C LYS A 230 -17.22 -4.79 -1.07
N THR A 231 -17.57 -3.81 -1.90
CA THR A 231 -17.66 -4.00 -3.35
C THR A 231 -16.29 -3.94 -4.03
N VAL A 232 -15.34 -3.18 -3.50
CA VAL A 232 -13.94 -3.20 -3.97
C VAL A 232 -13.35 -4.58 -3.70
N ARG A 233 -13.48 -5.04 -2.45
CA ARG A 233 -13.04 -6.38 -2.04
C ARG A 233 -13.72 -7.51 -2.82
N ALA A 234 -14.99 -7.38 -3.18
CA ALA A 234 -15.67 -8.34 -4.05
C ALA A 234 -14.95 -8.52 -5.40
N ALA A 235 -14.55 -7.41 -6.02
CA ALA A 235 -13.83 -7.43 -7.30
C ALA A 235 -12.41 -8.00 -7.15
N GLU A 236 -11.72 -7.60 -6.08
CA GLU A 236 -10.36 -8.06 -5.79
C GLU A 236 -10.31 -9.56 -5.49
N VAL A 237 -11.27 -10.11 -4.74
CA VAL A 237 -11.39 -11.55 -4.47
C VAL A 237 -11.55 -12.35 -5.77
N MET A 238 -12.37 -11.87 -6.71
CA MET A 238 -12.55 -12.50 -8.03
C MET A 238 -11.24 -12.51 -8.81
N LEU A 239 -10.56 -11.35 -8.86
CA LEU A 239 -9.34 -11.19 -9.64
C LEU A 239 -8.16 -11.97 -9.03
N LEU A 240 -8.03 -11.98 -7.70
CA LEU A 240 -7.07 -12.80 -6.96
C LEU A 240 -7.24 -14.29 -7.27
N LYS A 241 -8.48 -14.80 -7.18
CA LYS A 241 -8.77 -16.20 -7.50
C LYS A 241 -8.46 -16.51 -8.96
N SER A 242 -8.78 -15.60 -9.87
CA SER A 242 -8.44 -15.71 -11.29
C SER A 242 -6.92 -15.83 -11.51
N MET A 243 -6.12 -14.94 -10.92
CA MET A 243 -4.67 -14.96 -11.03
C MET A 243 -4.05 -16.24 -10.45
N LEU A 244 -4.54 -16.70 -9.29
CA LEU A 244 -4.03 -17.93 -8.64
C LEU A 244 -4.25 -19.19 -9.47
N LEU A 245 -5.42 -19.29 -10.13
CA LEU A 245 -5.78 -20.40 -11.01
C LEU A 245 -5.01 -20.35 -12.33
N ALA A 246 -4.72 -19.16 -12.85
CA ALA A 246 -4.04 -18.95 -14.12
C ALA A 246 -2.51 -18.99 -14.05
N ASP A 247 -1.92 -18.85 -12.87
CA ASP A 247 -0.47 -18.66 -12.68
C ASP A 247 0.38 -19.76 -13.33
N ASN A 248 -0.04 -21.02 -13.29
CA ASN A 248 0.70 -22.12 -13.91
C ASN A 248 0.80 -21.98 -15.45
N GLU A 249 -0.23 -21.41 -16.09
CA GLU A 249 -0.27 -21.18 -17.54
C GLU A 249 0.45 -19.89 -17.92
N LEU A 250 0.20 -18.81 -17.16
CA LEU A 250 0.66 -17.46 -17.51
C LEU A 250 2.03 -17.11 -16.92
N GLN A 251 2.53 -17.90 -15.98
CA GLN A 251 3.78 -17.64 -15.24
C GLN A 251 3.81 -16.23 -14.63
N LEU A 252 2.71 -15.82 -14.00
CA LEU A 252 2.59 -14.49 -13.40
C LEU A 252 3.63 -14.30 -12.28
N THR A 253 3.91 -15.34 -11.50
CA THR A 253 4.91 -15.34 -10.42
C THR A 253 6.34 -15.66 -10.90
N THR A 254 6.69 -15.15 -12.09
CA THR A 254 8.02 -15.29 -12.69
C THR A 254 9.12 -14.66 -11.82
N ASN A 255 10.28 -15.34 -11.74
CA ASN A 255 11.50 -14.78 -11.13
C ASN A 255 12.35 -13.99 -12.15
N ASP A 256 12.02 -14.07 -13.44
CA ASP A 256 12.69 -13.32 -14.50
C ASP A 256 12.23 -11.86 -14.48
N ILE A 257 13.15 -10.96 -14.13
CA ILE A 257 12.94 -9.52 -14.04
C ILE A 257 12.41 -8.93 -15.37
N ARG A 258 12.92 -9.40 -16.51
CA ARG A 258 12.49 -8.88 -17.81
C ARG A 258 11.03 -9.20 -18.09
N LYS A 259 10.60 -10.42 -17.73
CA LYS A 259 9.18 -10.81 -17.80
C LYS A 259 8.35 -10.06 -16.77
N TYR A 260 8.86 -9.86 -15.56
CA TYR A 260 8.16 -9.15 -14.49
C TYR A 260 7.84 -7.69 -14.86
N ILE A 261 8.80 -6.98 -15.47
CA ILE A 261 8.62 -5.58 -15.93
C ILE A 261 7.48 -5.43 -16.94
N LEU A 262 7.13 -6.50 -17.67
CA LEU A 262 6.01 -6.49 -18.62
C LEU A 262 4.65 -6.68 -17.95
N LEU A 263 4.60 -7.12 -16.70
CA LEU A 263 3.35 -7.34 -15.97
C LEU A 263 2.75 -6.01 -15.51
N THR A 264 1.70 -5.57 -16.20
CA THR A 264 0.87 -4.41 -15.85
C THR A 264 -0.60 -4.80 -15.79
N ASP A 265 -1.45 -3.93 -15.24
CA ASP A 265 -2.87 -4.22 -15.04
C ASP A 265 -3.54 -4.66 -16.35
N GLU A 266 -3.34 -3.89 -17.42
CA GLU A 266 -3.94 -4.12 -18.74
C GLU A 266 -3.39 -5.39 -19.39
N PHE A 267 -2.09 -5.66 -19.24
CA PHE A 267 -1.47 -6.86 -19.78
C PHE A 267 -2.05 -8.11 -19.11
N VAL A 268 -2.09 -8.13 -17.78
CA VAL A 268 -2.57 -9.30 -17.04
C VAL A 268 -4.06 -9.52 -17.25
N ILE A 269 -4.90 -8.48 -17.20
CA ILE A 269 -6.33 -8.67 -17.45
C ILE A 269 -6.59 -9.20 -18.87
N SER A 270 -5.88 -8.68 -19.88
CA SER A 270 -5.98 -9.16 -21.26
C SER A 270 -5.61 -10.65 -21.36
N LYS A 271 -4.52 -11.07 -20.70
CA LYS A 271 -4.13 -12.49 -20.67
C LYS A 271 -5.15 -13.36 -19.97
N LEU A 272 -5.72 -12.91 -18.85
CA LEU A 272 -6.73 -13.66 -18.11
C LEU A 272 -8.01 -13.89 -18.92
N VAL A 273 -8.51 -12.87 -19.63
CA VAL A 273 -9.74 -13.01 -20.43
C VAL A 273 -9.55 -13.81 -21.72
N SER A 274 -8.31 -13.92 -22.19
CA SER A 274 -7.92 -14.72 -23.36
C SER A 274 -7.41 -16.13 -23.01
N LEU A 275 -7.55 -16.59 -21.75
CA LEU A 275 -7.09 -17.91 -21.34
C LEU A 275 -7.74 -19.05 -22.15
N PRO A 276 -6.97 -20.11 -22.51
CA PRO A 276 -7.54 -21.27 -23.17
C PRO A 276 -8.45 -22.05 -22.21
N GLN A 277 -9.56 -22.57 -22.72
CA GLN A 277 -10.55 -23.33 -21.94
C GLN A 277 -10.22 -24.83 -21.84
N LYS A 278 -8.95 -25.19 -21.68
CA LYS A 278 -8.47 -26.58 -21.73
C LYS A 278 -8.69 -27.38 -20.45
N ASN A 279 -8.91 -26.73 -19.31
CA ASN A 279 -9.23 -27.38 -18.02
C ASN A 279 -10.19 -26.51 -17.19
N SER A 280 -10.69 -27.05 -16.07
CA SER A 280 -11.64 -26.37 -15.17
C SER A 280 -11.07 -25.08 -14.57
N ASP A 281 -9.80 -25.08 -14.17
CA ASP A 281 -9.15 -23.95 -13.52
C ASP A 281 -9.03 -22.75 -14.46
N LEU A 282 -8.59 -22.96 -15.70
CA LEU A 282 -8.46 -21.91 -16.69
C LEU A 282 -9.83 -21.42 -17.18
N LYS A 283 -10.81 -22.31 -17.30
CA LYS A 283 -12.21 -21.91 -17.55
C LYS A 283 -12.72 -20.98 -16.45
N ARG A 284 -12.49 -21.34 -15.18
CA ARG A 284 -12.92 -20.54 -14.03
C ARG A 284 -12.16 -19.23 -13.90
N ALA A 285 -10.84 -19.23 -14.10
CA ALA A 285 -10.03 -18.02 -14.11
C ALA A 285 -10.55 -17.03 -15.17
N ARG A 286 -10.72 -17.51 -16.40
CA ARG A 286 -11.27 -16.71 -17.50
C ARG A 286 -12.64 -16.14 -17.17
N GLN A 287 -13.54 -16.97 -16.62
CA GLN A 287 -14.88 -16.55 -16.23
C GLN A 287 -14.84 -15.40 -15.21
N LEU A 288 -14.05 -15.54 -14.14
CA LEU A 288 -13.91 -14.52 -13.10
C LEU A 288 -13.33 -13.22 -13.64
N ALA A 289 -12.34 -13.30 -14.54
CA ALA A 289 -11.75 -12.11 -15.17
C ALA A 289 -12.73 -11.38 -16.10
N ILE A 290 -13.53 -12.11 -16.88
CA ILE A 290 -14.57 -11.54 -17.74
C ILE A 290 -15.64 -10.86 -16.88
N GLU A 291 -16.12 -11.53 -15.82
CA GLU A 291 -17.11 -10.96 -14.91
C GLU A 291 -16.59 -9.74 -14.15
N TYR A 292 -15.31 -9.71 -13.79
CA TYR A 292 -14.64 -8.52 -13.26
C TYR A 292 -14.70 -7.36 -14.27
N GLN A 293 -14.32 -7.59 -15.53
CA GLN A 293 -14.35 -6.56 -16.59
C GLN A 293 -15.75 -6.03 -16.87
N GLU A 294 -16.76 -6.91 -16.89
CA GLU A 294 -18.16 -6.53 -17.09
C GLU A 294 -18.83 -6.02 -15.81
N ARG A 295 -18.06 -5.90 -14.71
CA ARG A 295 -18.52 -5.45 -13.39
C ARG A 295 -19.69 -6.28 -12.84
N ARG A 296 -19.77 -7.57 -13.23
CA ARG A 296 -20.67 -8.59 -12.64
C ARG A 296 -20.07 -9.14 -11.35
N LEU A 297 -19.98 -8.28 -10.34
CA LEU A 297 -19.29 -8.56 -9.09
C LEU A 297 -20.09 -9.48 -8.14
N LEU A 298 -19.35 -10.20 -7.30
CA LEU A 298 -19.90 -10.98 -6.19
C LEU A 298 -20.72 -10.12 -5.23
N LYS A 299 -21.69 -10.73 -4.56
CA LYS A 299 -22.54 -10.09 -3.55
C LYS A 299 -22.06 -10.46 -2.17
N CYS A 300 -21.77 -9.43 -1.36
CA CYS A 300 -21.51 -9.59 0.06
C CYS A 300 -22.81 -10.01 0.75
N VAL A 301 -22.83 -11.20 1.35
CA VAL A 301 -23.99 -11.76 2.06
C VAL A 301 -23.82 -11.79 3.57
N TYR A 302 -22.58 -11.62 4.05
CA TYR A 302 -22.27 -11.50 5.46
C TYR A 302 -21.04 -10.61 5.63
N GLU A 303 -21.04 -9.78 6.67
CA GLU A 303 -19.90 -8.96 7.07
C GLU A 303 -19.85 -8.88 8.60
N LYS A 304 -18.68 -9.12 9.18
CA LYS A 304 -18.41 -8.92 10.60
C LYS A 304 -17.07 -8.19 10.77
N VAL A 305 -17.11 -7.07 11.48
CA VAL A 305 -15.94 -6.26 11.82
C VAL A 305 -15.49 -6.62 13.24
N PHE A 306 -14.22 -6.94 13.40
CA PHE A 306 -13.61 -7.22 14.69
C PHE A 306 -12.70 -6.05 15.07
N THR A 307 -12.95 -5.46 16.24
CA THR A 307 -12.19 -4.31 16.77
C THR A 307 -11.11 -4.73 17.77
N HIS A 308 -11.06 -6.00 18.14
CA HIS A 308 -10.07 -6.57 19.04
C HIS A 308 -9.52 -7.85 18.40
N PRO A 309 -8.26 -8.24 18.68
CA PRO A 309 -7.64 -9.46 18.16
C PRO A 309 -8.26 -10.71 18.82
N ARG A 310 -9.53 -10.97 18.50
CA ARG A 310 -10.28 -12.18 18.88
C ARG A 310 -10.49 -13.12 17.71
N MET A 311 -10.02 -12.79 16.51
CA MET A 311 -9.81 -13.84 15.53
C MET A 311 -8.57 -14.63 15.97
N GLY A 312 -8.82 -15.77 16.63
CA GLY A 312 -7.96 -16.94 16.44
C GLY A 312 -7.81 -17.24 14.93
N ARG A 313 -7.01 -18.24 14.55
CA ARG A 313 -6.85 -18.63 13.14
C ARG A 313 -8.20 -19.09 12.54
N VAL A 314 -9.03 -18.14 12.08
CA VAL A 314 -10.21 -18.46 11.28
C VAL A 314 -9.69 -19.03 9.98
N ASN A 315 -9.91 -20.32 9.80
CA ASN A 315 -9.49 -21.02 8.60
C ASN A 315 -10.51 -20.75 7.50
N ALA A 316 -10.15 -19.87 6.56
CA ALA A 316 -11.02 -19.48 5.46
C ALA A 316 -11.54 -20.69 4.67
N SER A 317 -10.72 -21.72 4.45
CA SER A 317 -11.11 -22.92 3.71
C SER A 317 -12.10 -23.79 4.49
N GLU A 318 -11.91 -23.91 5.80
CA GLU A 318 -12.83 -24.64 6.67
C GLU A 318 -14.21 -23.97 6.69
N LEU A 319 -14.22 -22.64 6.89
CA LEU A 319 -15.44 -21.84 6.87
C LEU A 319 -16.15 -21.89 5.51
N GLN A 320 -15.39 -21.86 4.42
CA GLN A 320 -15.91 -22.02 3.07
C GLN A 320 -16.64 -23.36 2.90
N SER A 321 -16.03 -24.46 3.36
CA SER A 321 -16.61 -25.81 3.29
C SER A 321 -17.84 -25.96 4.18
N GLU A 322 -17.83 -25.40 5.41
CA GLU A 322 -18.99 -25.41 6.31
C GLU A 322 -20.18 -24.68 5.69
N ILE A 323 -19.96 -23.46 5.17
CA ILE A 323 -21.01 -22.66 4.52
C ILE A 323 -21.51 -23.34 3.25
N SER A 324 -20.63 -23.91 2.43
CA SER A 324 -21.01 -24.68 1.23
C SER A 324 -21.92 -25.86 1.59
N LYS A 325 -21.53 -26.71 2.56
CA LYS A 325 -22.32 -27.86 3.03
C LYS A 325 -23.69 -27.45 3.56
N LYS A 326 -23.75 -26.38 4.37
CA LYS A 326 -25.00 -25.89 4.97
C LYS A 326 -25.93 -25.25 3.93
N SER A 327 -25.38 -24.49 2.98
CA SER A 327 -26.15 -23.80 1.94
C SER A 327 -26.55 -24.70 0.76
N LYS A 328 -25.93 -25.89 0.63
CA LYS A 328 -26.04 -26.79 -0.52
C LYS A 328 -25.61 -26.10 -1.84
N VAL A 329 -24.66 -25.17 -1.74
CA VAL A 329 -24.08 -24.46 -2.89
C VAL A 329 -22.65 -24.97 -3.08
N ASP A 330 -22.22 -25.13 -4.34
CA ASP A 330 -20.87 -25.57 -4.67
C ASP A 330 -19.82 -24.70 -3.96
N GLU A 331 -18.79 -25.34 -3.41
CA GLU A 331 -17.74 -24.65 -2.65
C GLU A 331 -17.04 -23.56 -3.49
N ALA A 332 -16.92 -23.75 -4.80
CA ALA A 332 -16.36 -22.78 -5.73
C ALA A 332 -17.20 -21.50 -5.90
N GLU A 333 -18.44 -21.48 -5.40
CA GLU A 333 -19.38 -20.36 -5.45
C GLU A 333 -19.55 -19.65 -4.09
N VAL A 334 -18.85 -20.11 -3.06
CA VAL A 334 -18.74 -19.46 -1.75
C VAL A 334 -17.32 -18.89 -1.62
N PHE A 335 -17.22 -17.60 -1.32
CA PHE A 335 -15.93 -16.91 -1.21
C PHE A 335 -15.79 -16.29 0.18
N ILE A 336 -14.66 -16.56 0.84
CA ILE A 336 -14.33 -16.00 2.15
C ILE A 336 -13.22 -14.97 1.96
N ASP A 337 -13.47 -13.74 2.42
CA ASP A 337 -12.49 -12.67 2.47
C ASP A 337 -12.22 -12.33 3.92
N ILE A 338 -10.94 -12.34 4.30
CA ILE A 338 -10.47 -11.92 5.62
C ILE A 338 -9.49 -10.79 5.37
N SER A 339 -10.00 -9.57 5.44
CA SER A 339 -9.20 -8.36 5.30
C SER A 339 -8.60 -8.00 6.66
N LYS A 340 -7.28 -7.86 6.73
CA LYS A 340 -6.54 -7.52 7.95
C LYS A 340 -5.53 -6.43 7.66
N THR A 341 -5.56 -5.39 8.47
CA THR A 341 -4.53 -4.34 8.50
C THR A 341 -4.33 -3.86 9.92
N PRO A 342 -3.10 -3.53 10.34
CA PRO A 342 -2.92 -2.76 11.55
C PRO A 342 -3.54 -1.36 11.34
N SER A 343 -4.26 -0.87 12.33
CA SER A 343 -4.87 0.47 12.33
C SER A 343 -3.82 1.57 12.45
N ILE A 344 -2.70 1.25 13.10
CA ILE A 344 -1.51 2.10 13.16
C ILE A 344 -0.48 1.59 12.15
N PRO A 345 0.17 2.46 11.36
CA PRO A 345 1.22 2.04 10.44
C PRO A 345 2.33 1.27 11.14
N LEU A 346 2.81 0.23 10.46
CA LEU A 346 4.01 -0.48 10.89
C LEU A 346 5.22 0.44 10.76
N SER A 347 6.17 0.32 11.69
CA SER A 347 7.50 0.89 11.57
C SER A 347 8.27 0.26 10.39
N PRO A 348 9.40 0.85 9.95
CA PRO A 348 10.27 0.23 8.94
C PRO A 348 10.65 -1.23 9.24
N THR A 349 10.74 -1.58 10.53
CA THR A 349 11.05 -2.95 10.98
C THR A 349 9.87 -3.92 10.91
N LYS A 350 8.75 -3.51 10.30
CA LYS A 350 7.49 -4.26 10.16
C LYS A 350 6.83 -4.64 11.48
N LYS A 351 7.14 -3.88 12.54
CA LYS A 351 6.52 -3.97 13.86
C LYS A 351 5.56 -2.82 14.05
N GLU A 352 4.45 -3.05 14.73
CA GLU A 352 3.52 -1.98 15.10
C GLU A 352 4.24 -0.88 15.88
N SER A 353 3.97 0.36 15.50
CA SER A 353 4.49 1.53 16.21
C SER A 353 3.80 1.62 17.57
N GLN A 354 4.54 1.34 18.64
CA GLN A 354 4.02 1.36 20.01
C GLN A 354 4.00 2.77 20.62
N SER A 355 4.78 3.68 20.05
CA SER A 355 5.02 5.02 20.58
C SER A 355 5.38 6.00 19.48
N ILE A 356 5.26 7.29 19.79
CA ILE A 356 5.83 8.40 19.03
C ILE A 356 6.80 9.18 19.92
N VAL A 357 7.95 9.57 19.38
CA VAL A 357 8.90 10.42 20.11
C VAL A 357 8.48 11.87 19.94
N LEU A 358 8.17 12.55 21.04
CA LEU A 358 7.81 13.96 21.06
C LEU A 358 8.96 14.81 21.57
N ILE A 359 9.19 15.96 20.93
CA ILE A 359 10.11 16.99 21.40
C ILE A 359 9.30 18.19 21.89
N SER A 360 9.70 18.76 23.02
CA SER A 360 9.19 20.04 23.49
C SER A 360 10.34 20.97 23.86
N LYS A 361 10.14 22.26 23.64
CA LYS A 361 11.07 23.30 24.07
C LYS A 361 10.31 24.30 24.94
N ARG A 362 10.74 24.48 26.19
CA ARG A 362 10.20 25.52 27.08
C ARG A 362 11.08 26.77 26.96
N GLY A 363 10.58 27.80 26.27
CA GLY A 363 11.30 29.05 26.07
C GLY A 363 12.66 28.86 25.39
N ASN A 364 13.72 29.41 25.99
CA ASN A 364 15.11 29.23 25.53
C ASN A 364 15.82 28.01 26.13
N GLY A 365 15.10 27.16 26.87
CA GLY A 365 15.65 25.94 27.47
C GLY A 365 16.08 24.87 26.44
N PRO A 366 16.76 23.82 26.90
CA PRO A 366 17.13 22.69 26.06
C PRO A 366 15.89 21.97 25.51
N LYS A 367 16.06 21.28 24.39
CA LYS A 367 15.02 20.38 23.85
C LYS A 367 14.86 19.19 24.81
N GLU A 368 13.67 19.00 25.33
CA GLU A 368 13.29 17.81 26.08
C GLU A 368 12.57 16.85 25.14
N ALA A 369 12.99 15.59 25.13
CA ALA A 369 12.34 14.54 24.35
C ALA A 369 11.76 13.48 25.28
N TYR A 370 10.55 13.03 24.97
CA TYR A 370 9.89 11.94 25.67
C TYR A 370 9.16 11.04 24.67
N GLU A 371 9.05 9.77 25.01
CA GLU A 371 8.34 8.78 24.22
C GLU A 371 6.90 8.72 24.73
N LEU A 372 5.93 9.05 23.86
CA LEU A 372 4.51 8.98 24.18
C LEU A 372 3.96 7.68 23.60
N PRO A 373 3.50 6.72 24.44
CA PRO A 373 2.83 5.52 23.96
C PRO A 373 1.59 5.87 23.13
N ILE A 374 1.35 5.15 22.04
CA ILE A 374 0.16 5.36 21.21
C ILE A 374 -1.13 5.12 22.02
N SER A 375 -1.09 4.21 22.99
CA SER A 375 -2.18 3.94 23.94
C SER A 375 -2.53 5.12 24.84
N GLU A 376 -1.64 6.12 24.98
CA GLU A 376 -1.86 7.31 25.78
C GLU A 376 -2.40 8.50 24.96
N ILE A 377 -2.51 8.35 23.63
CA ILE A 377 -3.10 9.35 22.73
C ILE A 377 -4.60 9.03 22.59
N PRO A 378 -5.53 9.74 23.24
CA PRO A 378 -6.90 9.25 23.45
C PRO A 378 -7.63 8.84 22.17
N LEU A 379 -7.58 9.68 21.13
CA LEU A 379 -8.26 9.41 19.86
C LEU A 379 -7.60 8.28 19.07
N VAL A 380 -6.26 8.22 19.08
CA VAL A 380 -5.50 7.20 18.35
C VAL A 380 -5.60 5.86 19.06
N SER A 381 -5.57 5.84 20.40
CA SER A 381 -5.76 4.64 21.21
C SER A 381 -7.11 3.99 20.94
N ALA A 382 -8.19 4.78 20.82
CA ALA A 382 -9.53 4.26 20.55
C ALA A 382 -9.66 3.54 19.20
N ILE A 383 -8.80 3.86 18.24
CA ILE A 383 -8.76 3.23 16.91
C ILE A 383 -7.56 2.28 16.72
N SER A 384 -6.69 2.16 17.73
CA SER A 384 -5.47 1.34 17.68
C SER A 384 -5.78 -0.16 17.66
N GLY A 385 -4.79 -0.98 17.30
CA GLY A 385 -4.96 -2.43 17.12
C GLY A 385 -5.11 -2.80 15.64
N PHE A 386 -6.04 -3.73 15.34
CA PHE A 386 -6.28 -4.23 13.99
C PHE A 386 -7.70 -3.91 13.52
N MET A 387 -7.81 -3.59 12.24
CA MET A 387 -9.08 -3.63 11.52
C MET A 387 -9.17 -4.96 10.79
N ASP A 388 -9.85 -5.91 11.43
CA ASP A 388 -10.09 -7.25 10.92
C ASP A 388 -11.55 -7.34 10.43
N ILE A 389 -11.77 -7.64 9.15
CA ILE A 389 -13.10 -7.76 8.56
C ILE A 389 -13.24 -9.12 7.88
N LEU A 390 -14.21 -9.91 8.35
CA LEU A 390 -14.62 -11.16 7.72
C LEU A 390 -15.83 -10.91 6.83
N ARG A 391 -15.76 -11.38 5.59
CA ARG A 391 -16.88 -11.33 4.65
C ARG A 391 -17.10 -12.65 3.96
N VAL A 392 -18.38 -12.92 3.68
CA VAL A 392 -18.81 -14.02 2.82
C VAL A 392 -19.42 -13.41 1.56
N TYR A 393 -18.94 -13.87 0.42
CA TYR A 393 -19.42 -13.47 -0.89
C TYR A 393 -19.93 -14.67 -1.68
N THR A 394 -20.90 -14.42 -2.56
CA THR A 394 -21.39 -15.41 -3.53
C THR A 394 -21.99 -14.73 -4.77
N ARG A 395 -22.36 -15.49 -5.80
CA ARG A 395 -23.10 -14.97 -6.96
C ARG A 395 -24.55 -14.64 -6.58
N GLN A 396 -25.15 -13.73 -7.36
CA GLN A 396 -26.52 -13.26 -7.17
C GLN A 396 -27.54 -14.40 -6.99
N GLN A 397 -27.44 -15.45 -7.79
CA GLN A 397 -28.38 -16.59 -7.76
C GLN A 397 -28.33 -17.44 -6.47
N PHE A 398 -27.20 -17.41 -5.74
CA PHE A 398 -27.01 -18.19 -4.51
C PHE A 398 -27.18 -17.36 -3.24
N ARG A 399 -27.45 -16.06 -3.39
CA ARG A 399 -27.43 -15.07 -2.31
C ARG A 399 -28.20 -15.53 -1.08
N LYS A 400 -29.47 -15.90 -1.24
CA LYS A 400 -30.36 -16.27 -0.13
C LYS A 400 -29.85 -17.49 0.64
N ASN A 401 -29.41 -18.53 -0.05
CA ASN A 401 -28.98 -19.78 0.58
C ASN A 401 -27.66 -19.61 1.35
N VAL A 402 -26.70 -18.89 0.77
CA VAL A 402 -25.39 -18.64 1.40
C VAL A 402 -25.54 -17.64 2.55
N GLU A 403 -26.41 -16.64 2.43
CA GLU A 403 -26.73 -15.68 3.51
C GLU A 403 -27.28 -16.39 4.75
N MET A 404 -28.31 -17.24 4.58
CA MET A 404 -28.87 -18.02 5.69
C MET A 404 -27.83 -18.94 6.32
N ALA A 405 -27.02 -19.64 5.52
CA ALA A 405 -25.97 -20.52 6.03
C ALA A 405 -24.88 -19.75 6.80
N ALA A 406 -24.42 -18.62 6.25
CA ALA A 406 -23.42 -17.77 6.89
C ALA A 406 -23.94 -17.19 8.20
N GLN A 407 -25.20 -16.74 8.26
CA GLN A 407 -25.82 -16.26 9.50
C GLN A 407 -25.91 -17.34 10.57
N VAL A 408 -26.24 -18.59 10.22
CA VAL A 408 -26.27 -19.68 11.20
C VAL A 408 -24.85 -20.01 11.70
N ILE A 409 -23.87 -20.12 10.81
CA ILE A 409 -22.51 -20.53 11.17
C ILE A 409 -21.74 -19.42 11.91
N LEU A 410 -21.95 -18.16 11.53
CA LEU A 410 -21.18 -17.01 12.02
C LEU A 410 -21.98 -16.07 12.96
N GLY A 411 -23.30 -16.18 12.99
CA GLY A 411 -24.19 -15.38 13.84
C GLY A 411 -24.42 -15.98 15.23
N GLU A 412 -24.26 -17.29 15.40
CA GLU A 412 -24.25 -17.93 16.72
C GLU A 412 -22.88 -17.72 17.38
N ASN A 413 -22.76 -16.72 18.26
CA ASN A 413 -21.70 -16.49 19.24
C ASN A 413 -20.35 -17.20 19.02
N ARG A 414 -19.64 -16.87 17.93
CA ARG A 414 -18.18 -16.99 17.80
C ARG A 414 -17.50 -15.63 17.78
#